data_AF-A0A1H0HLJ1-F1
#
_entry.id   AF-A0A1H0HLJ1-F1
#
_cell.length_a   1.000
_cell.length_b   1.000
_cell.length_c   1.000
_cell.angle_alpha   90.00
_cell.angle_beta   90.00
_cell.angle_gamma   90.00
#
_symmetry.space_group_name_H-M   'P 1'
#
loop_
_entity.id
_entity.type
_entity.pdbx_description
1 polymer ?
#
loop_
_entity_poly.entity_id
_entity_poly.type
_entity_poly.pdbx_seq_one_letter_code
_entity_poly.pdbx_strand_id
1 'polypeptide(L)'
;MTPQPSDSPVTRRGVVRLLNTTGGRLLCLAGAVDAAAVDSFWRRYGREPARVDRIDARSVTSLSEPGRELLLDHVEAAELAGRPVELRPSPAVTRVLTGVGGAATPWVAPPA
;
A
#
# COMPACT_ATOMS: atom_id res chain seq x y z
N MET A 1 -11.06 -35.00 -19.15
CA MET A 1 -10.02 -34.04 -18.74
C MET A 1 -10.38 -32.69 -19.34
N THR A 2 -11.17 -31.90 -18.61
CA THR A 2 -11.68 -30.60 -19.05
C THR A 2 -10.58 -29.56 -18.84
N PRO A 3 -10.17 -28.78 -19.86
CA PRO A 3 -9.22 -27.70 -19.64
C PRO A 3 -9.89 -26.64 -18.77
N GLN A 4 -9.32 -26.41 -17.58
CA GLN A 4 -9.73 -25.30 -16.72
C GLN A 4 -9.34 -24.00 -17.42
N PRO A 5 -10.16 -22.94 -17.34
CA PRO A 5 -9.81 -21.64 -17.89
C PRO A 5 -8.52 -21.18 -17.21
N SER A 6 -7.47 -20.97 -18.00
CA SER A 6 -6.25 -20.32 -17.53
C SER A 6 -6.59 -18.92 -17.04
N ASP A 7 -6.76 -18.78 -15.73
CA ASP A 7 -6.57 -17.51 -15.05
C ASP A 7 -5.06 -17.24 -15.10
N SER A 8 -4.62 -16.63 -16.20
CA SER A 8 -3.22 -16.27 -16.39
C SER A 8 -2.83 -15.27 -15.29
N PRO A 9 -1.91 -15.60 -14.35
CA PRO A 9 -1.56 -14.76 -13.20
C PRO A 9 -0.86 -13.44 -13.58
N VAL A 10 -0.74 -13.16 -14.88
CA VAL A 10 -0.08 -11.97 -15.45
C VAL A 10 -1.04 -10.78 -15.56
N THR A 11 -2.37 -11.00 -15.52
CA THR A 11 -3.36 -9.95 -15.86
C THR A 11 -3.92 -9.17 -14.66
N ARG A 12 -3.55 -9.49 -13.41
CA ARG A 12 -3.96 -8.72 -12.22
C ARG A 12 -2.80 -8.28 -11.32
N ARG A 13 -1.57 -8.33 -11.79
CA ARG A 13 -0.42 -7.95 -10.96
C ARG A 13 -0.45 -6.45 -10.69
N GLY A 14 -0.52 -6.07 -9.42
CA GLY A 14 -0.37 -4.67 -9.03
C GLY A 14 1.04 -4.17 -9.32
N VAL A 15 1.16 -2.86 -9.41
CA VAL A 15 2.42 -2.17 -9.64
C VAL A 15 2.68 -1.19 -8.50
N VAL A 16 3.93 -1.16 -8.05
CA VAL A 16 4.45 -0.16 -7.12
C VAL A 16 5.65 0.48 -7.80
N ARG A 17 5.59 1.79 -8.04
CA ARG A 17 6.63 2.51 -8.77
C ARG A 17 6.97 3.82 -8.12
N LEU A 18 8.27 4.11 -8.09
CA LEU A 18 8.78 5.43 -7.76
C LEU A 18 8.87 6.25 -9.05
N LEU A 19 8.27 7.44 -9.05
CA LEU A 19 8.28 8.38 -10.16
C LEU A 19 8.88 9.70 -9.68
N ASN A 20 9.77 10.30 -10.47
CA ASN A 20 10.18 11.68 -10.25
C ASN A 20 9.29 12.57 -11.10
N THR A 21 8.60 13.51 -10.47
CA THR A 21 7.73 14.48 -11.14
C THR A 21 8.29 15.88 -10.94
N THR A 22 7.82 16.86 -11.72
CA THR A 22 8.14 18.27 -11.50
C THR A 22 7.72 18.77 -10.12
N GLY A 23 6.72 18.13 -9.49
CA GLY A 23 6.27 18.40 -8.12
C GLY A 23 6.85 17.43 -7.09
N GLY A 24 8.07 16.94 -7.29
CA GLY A 24 8.76 16.04 -6.36
C GLY A 24 8.60 14.56 -6.66
N ARG A 25 9.03 13.74 -5.71
CA ARG A 25 9.07 12.28 -5.81
C ARG A 25 7.71 11.69 -5.41
N LEU A 26 7.15 10.87 -6.29
CA LEU A 26 5.83 10.26 -6.16
C LEU A 26 5.96 8.75 -6.05
N LEU A 27 5.32 8.15 -5.05
CA LEU A 27 5.07 6.71 -4.99
C LEU A 27 3.71 6.42 -5.62
N CYS A 28 3.67 5.67 -6.71
CA CYS A 28 2.44 5.31 -7.41
C CYS A 28 2.15 3.83 -7.24
N LEU A 29 0.93 3.54 -6.75
CA LEU A 29 0.39 2.21 -6.55
C LEU A 29 -0.85 2.04 -7.44
N ALA A 30 -0.93 0.93 -8.16
CA ALA A 30 -2.09 0.61 -8.99
C ALA A 30 -2.35 -0.90 -9.08
N GLY A 31 -3.61 -1.29 -9.24
CA GLY A 31 -4.04 -2.69 -9.33
C GLY A 31 -4.05 -3.41 -7.98
N ALA A 32 -3.86 -4.73 -8.00
CA ALA A 32 -3.81 -5.55 -6.80
C ALA A 32 -2.38 -5.58 -6.23
N VAL A 33 -2.12 -4.74 -5.23
CA VAL A 33 -0.80 -4.64 -4.62
C VAL A 33 -0.65 -5.77 -3.60
N ASP A 34 0.06 -6.81 -4.03
CA ASP A 34 0.35 -8.01 -3.25
C ASP A 34 1.84 -8.09 -2.84
N ALA A 35 2.20 -9.16 -2.13
CA ALA A 35 3.58 -9.39 -1.72
C ALA A 35 4.57 -9.49 -2.90
N ALA A 36 4.12 -9.97 -4.06
CA ALA A 36 4.96 -10.11 -5.24
C ALA A 36 5.23 -8.74 -5.91
N ALA A 37 4.24 -7.84 -5.89
CA ALA A 37 4.41 -6.45 -6.32
C ALA A 37 5.39 -5.70 -5.41
N VAL A 38 5.29 -5.90 -4.10
CA VAL A 38 6.22 -5.32 -3.10
C VAL A 38 7.63 -5.88 -3.25
N ASP A 39 7.79 -7.20 -3.40
CA ASP A 39 9.10 -7.83 -3.62
C ASP A 39 9.76 -7.31 -4.92
N SER A 40 8.98 -7.15 -5.98
CA SER A 40 9.45 -6.57 -7.25
C SER A 40 9.92 -5.13 -7.07
N PHE A 41 9.24 -4.35 -6.24
CA PHE A 41 9.65 -2.99 -5.89
C PHE A 41 10.96 -2.99 -5.09
N TRP A 42 11.07 -3.80 -4.04
CA TRP A 42 12.29 -3.88 -3.22
C TRP A 42 13.51 -4.37 -4.00
N ARG A 43 13.33 -5.33 -4.91
CA ARG A 43 14.42 -5.76 -5.80
C ARG A 43 14.93 -4.64 -6.70
N ARG A 44 14.08 -3.67 -7.04
CA ARG A 44 14.42 -2.58 -7.95
C ARG A 44 14.94 -1.33 -7.24
N TYR A 45 14.38 -0.98 -6.09
CA TYR A 45 14.65 0.29 -5.41
C TYR A 45 15.30 0.12 -4.02
N GLY A 46 15.43 -1.12 -3.53
CA GLY A 46 15.87 -1.40 -2.17
C GLY A 46 14.71 -1.40 -1.16
N ARG A 47 15.02 -1.77 0.09
CA ARG A 47 14.07 -1.78 1.20
C ARG A 47 14.00 -0.47 1.96
N GLU A 48 14.95 0.44 1.72
CA GLU A 48 14.99 1.72 2.43
C GLU A 48 13.86 2.65 1.93
N PRO A 49 13.03 3.21 2.84
CA PRO A 49 11.94 4.10 2.45
C PRO A 49 12.51 5.34 1.74
N ALA A 50 12.14 5.50 0.47
CA ALA A 50 12.52 6.69 -0.26
C ALA A 50 11.70 7.89 0.25
N ARG A 51 12.35 9.04 0.48
CA ARG A 51 11.63 10.29 0.75
C ARG A 51 10.73 10.62 -0.44
N VAL A 52 9.42 10.56 -0.24
CA VAL A 52 8.40 10.84 -1.24
C VAL A 52 7.59 12.04 -0.80
N ASP A 53 7.27 12.92 -1.73
CA ASP A 53 6.42 14.09 -1.49
C ASP A 53 4.94 13.73 -1.59
N ARG A 54 4.61 12.71 -2.40
CA ARG A 54 3.22 12.27 -2.63
C ARG A 54 3.12 10.76 -2.78
N ILE A 55 1.97 10.21 -2.43
CA ILE A 55 1.60 8.81 -2.67
C ILE A 55 0.26 8.76 -3.39
N ASP A 56 0.24 8.27 -4.63
CA ASP A 56 -1.01 8.03 -5.38
C ASP A 56 -1.35 6.54 -5.32
N ALA A 57 -2.43 6.22 -4.62
CA ALA A 57 -2.97 4.87 -4.50
C ALA A 57 -4.44 4.80 -4.96
N ARG A 58 -4.91 5.79 -5.74
CA ARG A 58 -6.31 5.85 -6.20
C ARG A 58 -6.68 4.71 -7.14
N SER A 59 -5.71 4.16 -7.85
CA SER A 59 -5.88 3.04 -8.79
C SER A 59 -5.72 1.67 -8.14
N VAL A 60 -5.52 1.60 -6.82
CA VAL A 60 -5.39 0.33 -6.10
C VAL A 60 -6.77 -0.32 -5.94
N THR A 61 -6.87 -1.57 -6.35
CA THR A 61 -8.11 -2.37 -6.27
C THR A 61 -8.11 -3.29 -5.05
N SER A 62 -6.94 -3.72 -4.59
CA SER A 62 -6.74 -4.48 -3.35
C SER A 62 -5.32 -4.22 -2.80
N LEU A 63 -5.19 -4.28 -1.47
CA LEU A 63 -3.92 -4.04 -0.78
C LEU A 63 -3.69 -5.18 0.21
N SER A 64 -2.56 -5.86 0.07
CA SER A 64 -2.09 -6.87 1.03
C SER A 64 -1.41 -6.23 2.24
N GLU A 65 -1.17 -7.03 3.29
CA GLU A 65 -0.44 -6.56 4.48
C GLU A 65 0.95 -6.01 4.15
N PRO A 66 1.81 -6.67 3.34
CA PRO A 66 3.09 -6.06 2.92
C PRO A 66 2.93 -4.75 2.15
N GLY A 67 1.85 -4.60 1.38
CA GLY A 67 1.56 -3.36 0.67
C GLY A 67 1.13 -2.22 1.62
N ARG A 68 0.42 -2.57 2.70
CA ARG A 68 0.04 -1.65 3.78
C ARG A 68 1.26 -1.20 4.57
N GLU A 69 2.11 -2.12 5.00
CA GLU A 69 3.37 -1.83 5.71
C GLU A 69 4.24 -0.88 4.88
N LEU A 70 4.45 -1.20 3.60
CA LEU A 70 5.19 -0.34 2.68
C LEU A 70 4.62 1.08 2.60
N LEU A 71 3.29 1.23 2.62
CA LEU A 71 2.62 2.53 2.62
C LEU A 71 2.90 3.31 3.92
N LEU A 72 2.79 2.64 5.06
CA LEU A 72 3.02 3.23 6.39
C LEU A 72 4.48 3.66 6.57
N ASP A 73 5.43 2.82 6.16
CA ASP A 73 6.87 3.10 6.24
C ASP A 73 7.24 4.39 5.47
N HIS A 74 6.63 4.60 4.30
CA HIS A 74 6.89 5.82 3.50
C HIS A 74 6.25 7.06 4.11
N VAL A 75 5.08 6.92 4.74
CA VAL A 75 4.42 8.01 5.48
C VAL A 75 5.26 8.39 6.69
N GLU A 76 5.63 7.41 7.52
CA GLU A 76 6.46 7.63 8.71
C GLU A 76 7.81 8.24 8.35
N ALA A 77 8.48 7.76 7.31
CA ALA A 77 9.74 8.33 6.84
C ALA A 77 9.59 9.80 6.39
N ALA A 78 8.45 10.17 5.80
CA ALA A 78 8.17 11.54 5.39
C ALA A 78 7.88 12.46 6.59
N GLU A 79 7.12 11.96 7.58
CA GLU A 79 6.87 12.65 8.86
C GLU A 79 8.18 12.88 9.63
N LEU A 80 9.04 11.86 9.75
CA LEU A 80 10.35 11.96 10.39
C LEU A 80 11.28 12.95 9.66
N ALA A 81 11.10 13.13 8.36
CA ALA A 81 11.81 14.14 7.58
C ALA A 81 11.21 15.56 7.69
N GLY A 82 10.14 15.75 8.47
CA GLY A 82 9.46 17.02 8.68
C GLY A 82 8.66 17.50 7.46
N ARG A 83 8.36 16.60 6.51
CA ARG A 83 7.64 16.92 5.28
C ARG A 83 6.52 15.89 5.07
N PRO A 84 5.33 16.11 5.64
CA PRO A 84 4.23 15.16 5.56
C PRO A 84 3.86 14.90 4.08
N VAL A 85 3.59 13.63 3.79
CA VAL A 85 3.31 13.18 2.42
C VAL A 85 1.83 13.34 2.08
N GLU A 86 1.52 13.82 0.87
CA GLU A 86 0.13 13.85 0.40
C GLU A 86 -0.28 12.43 -0.04
N LEU A 87 -1.10 11.75 0.77
CA LEU A 87 -1.65 10.44 0.45
C LEU A 87 -3.00 10.56 -0.25
N ARG A 88 -3.13 9.96 -1.43
CA ARG A 88 -4.39 9.87 -2.20
C ARG A 88 -4.86 8.41 -2.27
N PRO A 89 -5.63 7.91 -1.28
CA PRO A 89 -6.02 6.51 -1.21
C PRO A 89 -7.24 6.21 -2.10
N SER A 90 -7.35 4.96 -2.57
CA SER A 90 -8.62 4.41 -3.06
C SER A 90 -9.49 3.93 -1.87
N PRO A 91 -10.80 3.68 -2.07
CA PRO A 91 -11.65 3.10 -1.02
C PRO A 91 -11.14 1.75 -0.48
N ALA A 92 -10.47 0.95 -1.32
CA ALA A 92 -9.86 -0.32 -0.88
C ALA A 92 -8.70 -0.07 0.09
N VAL A 93 -7.84 0.91 -0.23
CA VAL A 93 -6.72 1.33 0.62
C VAL A 93 -7.24 1.93 1.93
N THR A 94 -8.23 2.82 1.87
CA THR A 94 -8.83 3.41 3.07
C THR A 94 -9.34 2.33 4.02
N ARG A 95 -10.09 1.33 3.54
CA ARG A 95 -10.59 0.23 4.39
C ARG A 95 -9.48 -0.53 5.09
N VAL A 96 -8.38 -0.82 4.39
CA VAL A 96 -7.23 -1.54 4.96
C VAL A 96 -6.50 -0.69 6.00
N LEU A 97 -6.35 0.61 5.75
CA LEU A 97 -5.72 1.53 6.70
C LEU A 97 -6.58 1.76 7.96
N THR A 98 -7.90 1.88 7.81
CA THR A 98 -8.82 2.10 8.94
C THR A 98 -9.20 0.80 9.66
N GLY A 99 -9.16 -0.35 8.98
CA GLY A 99 -9.63 -1.64 9.49
C GLY A 99 -8.78 -2.25 10.60
N VAL A 100 -7.51 -1.83 10.73
CA VAL A 100 -6.62 -2.28 11.82
C VAL A 100 -6.83 -1.48 13.12
N GLY A 101 -7.61 -0.39 13.09
CA GLY A 101 -8.08 0.31 14.29
C GLY A 101 -9.23 -0.40 15.03
N GLY A 102 -9.68 -1.56 14.54
CA GLY A 102 -10.83 -2.32 15.05
C GLY A 102 -10.50 -3.48 15.99
N ALA A 103 -9.27 -3.61 16.47
CA ALA A 103 -8.96 -4.46 17.63
C ALA A 103 -8.94 -3.62 18.92
N ALA A 104 -9.98 -2.81 19.13
CA ALA A 104 -10.32 -2.35 20.47
C ALA A 104 -11.01 -3.54 21.17
N THR A 105 -10.37 -4.03 22.22
CA THR A 105 -10.89 -5.01 23.18
C THR A 105 -12.40 -4.84 23.43
N PRO A 106 -13.20 -5.92 23.48
CA PRO A 106 -14.55 -5.78 24.01
C PRO A 106 -14.41 -5.34 25.46
N TRP A 107 -14.75 -4.08 25.74
CA TRP A 107 -14.95 -3.61 27.09
C TRP A 107 -16.02 -4.50 27.73
N VAL A 108 -15.61 -5.35 28.67
CA VAL A 108 -16.52 -6.05 29.58
C VAL A 108 -16.88 -5.06 30.69
N ALA A 109 -18.16 -4.68 30.75
CA ALA A 109 -18.71 -3.96 31.88
C ALA A 109 -18.71 -4.86 33.13
N PRO A 110 -18.40 -4.34 34.33
CA PRO A 110 -18.50 -5.13 35.57
C PRO A 110 -19.98 -5.38 35.94
N PRO A 111 -20.31 -6.54 36.53
CA PRO A 111 -21.65 -6.77 37.07
C PRO A 111 -21.91 -5.88 38.30
N ALA A 112 -23.16 -5.48 38.44
CA ALA A 112 -23.70 -4.64 39.51
C ALA A 112 -23.66 -5.30 40.90
#